data_AF-A0A1Y1UZ59-F1
#
_entry.id   AF-A0A1Y1UZ59-F1
#
_cell.length_a   1.000
_cell.length_b   1.000
_cell.length_c   1.000
_cell.angle_alpha   90.00
_cell.angle_beta   90.00
_cell.angle_gamma   90.00
#
_symmetry.space_group_name_H-M   'P 1'
#
loop_
_entity.id
_entity.type
_entity.pdbx_description
1 polymer ?
#
loop_
_entity_poly.entity_id
_entity_poly.type
_entity_poly.pdbx_seq_one_letter_code
_entity_poly.pdbx_strand_id
1 'polypeptide(L)'
;MSTRTARQSSKQQNERHTAILRELVKQPSNRRCADCKRNDPRWASWNLGIFICIRCSGVHRSMGTHISKVKSIDLDTWTPEQIENMKKWGNYKANLYWEATLTERDNNFERWIRSKYEFKRFVKSNDIPDPDTLPNEVNLRYIIYLLFFYI
;
A
#
# COMPACT_ATOMS: atom_id res chain seq x y z
N MET A 1 12.75 -6.23 -32.87
CA MET A 1 12.91 -7.50 -32.10
C MET A 1 13.87 -7.25 -30.95
N SER A 2 13.48 -7.53 -29.70
CA SER A 2 14.36 -7.37 -28.52
C SER A 2 15.38 -8.52 -28.41
N THR A 3 16.65 -8.21 -28.15
CA THR A 3 17.77 -9.17 -28.10
C THR A 3 17.66 -10.11 -26.89
N ARG A 4 18.27 -11.30 -26.97
CA ARG A 4 18.30 -12.29 -25.87
C ARG A 4 18.82 -11.68 -24.56
N THR A 5 19.85 -10.85 -24.65
CA THR A 5 20.45 -10.12 -23.51
C THR A 5 19.45 -9.15 -22.88
N ALA A 6 18.72 -8.38 -23.68
CA ALA A 6 17.70 -7.44 -23.18
C ALA A 6 16.52 -8.16 -22.48
N ARG A 7 16.17 -9.37 -22.91
CA ARG A 7 15.17 -10.21 -22.24
C ARG A 7 15.67 -10.77 -20.91
N GLN A 8 16.96 -11.10 -20.81
CA GLN A 8 17.56 -11.59 -19.56
C GLN A 8 17.69 -10.47 -18.51
N SER A 9 18.09 -9.27 -18.91
CA SER A 9 18.19 -8.13 -18.01
C SER A 9 16.82 -7.70 -17.46
N SER A 10 15.78 -7.69 -18.29
CA SER A 10 14.41 -7.36 -17.84
C SER A 10 13.85 -8.40 -16.87
N LYS A 11 14.14 -9.70 -17.11
CA LYS A 11 13.76 -10.77 -16.17
C LYS A 11 14.45 -10.59 -14.82
N GLN A 12 15.76 -10.35 -14.81
CA GLN A 12 16.52 -10.14 -13.57
C GLN A 12 16.03 -8.90 -12.80
N GLN A 13 15.72 -7.82 -13.50
CA GLN A 13 15.15 -6.63 -12.88
C GLN A 13 13.80 -6.92 -12.23
N ASN A 14 12.93 -7.69 -12.92
CA ASN A 14 11.64 -8.06 -12.38
C ASN A 14 11.77 -8.93 -11.11
N GLU A 15 12.68 -9.90 -11.11
CA GLU A 15 12.98 -10.73 -9.93
C GLU A 15 13.44 -9.89 -8.73
N ARG A 16 14.28 -8.87 -8.96
CA ARG A 16 14.70 -7.92 -7.92
C ARG A 16 13.53 -7.12 -7.37
N HIS A 17 12.65 -6.61 -8.24
CA HIS A 17 11.46 -5.87 -7.82
C HIS A 17 10.50 -6.74 -7.00
N THR A 18 10.24 -7.98 -7.43
CA THR A 18 9.42 -8.94 -6.68
C THR A 18 10.04 -9.24 -5.31
N ALA A 19 11.36 -9.42 -5.21
CA ALA A 19 12.04 -9.63 -3.93
C ALA A 19 11.84 -8.45 -2.97
N ILE A 20 12.00 -7.21 -3.46
CA ILE A 20 11.76 -6.00 -2.65
C ILE A 20 10.31 -5.96 -2.13
N LEU A 21 9.33 -6.18 -3.00
CA LEU A 21 7.91 -6.16 -2.59
C LEU A 21 7.60 -7.24 -1.55
N ARG A 22 8.20 -8.43 -1.69
CA ARG A 22 8.05 -9.51 -0.71
C ARG A 22 8.62 -9.14 0.65
N GLU A 23 9.73 -8.41 0.71
CA GLU A 23 10.24 -7.86 1.96
C GLU A 23 9.33 -6.77 2.53
N LEU A 24 8.79 -5.89 1.69
CA LEU A 24 7.85 -4.84 2.14
C LEU A 24 6.58 -5.44 2.77
N VAL A 25 6.03 -6.52 2.22
CA VAL A 25 4.83 -7.19 2.77
C VAL A 25 5.06 -7.77 4.16
N LYS A 26 6.31 -8.10 4.53
CA LYS A 26 6.64 -8.60 5.87
C LYS A 26 6.56 -7.53 6.96
N GLN A 27 6.52 -6.25 6.60
CA GLN A 27 6.41 -5.16 7.57
C GLN A 27 5.09 -5.24 8.36
N PRO A 28 5.06 -4.82 9.64
CA PRO A 28 3.95 -5.09 10.55
C PRO A 28 2.58 -4.59 10.07
N SER A 29 2.51 -3.42 9.43
CA SER A 29 1.28 -2.89 8.83
C SER A 29 0.95 -3.47 7.45
N ASN A 30 1.96 -3.91 6.70
CA ASN A 30 1.80 -4.40 5.32
C ASN A 30 1.37 -5.87 5.26
N ARG A 31 1.62 -6.67 6.30
CA ARG A 31 1.16 -8.08 6.38
C ARG A 31 -0.36 -8.26 6.47
N ARG A 32 -1.10 -7.16 6.61
CA ARG A 32 -2.57 -7.13 6.60
C ARG A 32 -3.05 -6.24 5.46
N CYS A 33 -4.07 -6.69 4.75
CA CYS A 33 -4.74 -5.93 3.71
C CYS A 33 -5.17 -4.56 4.24
N ALA A 34 -4.85 -3.49 3.51
CA ALA A 34 -5.16 -2.12 3.90
C ALA A 34 -6.65 -1.89 4.18
N ASP A 35 -7.54 -2.64 3.51
CA ASP A 35 -8.98 -2.42 3.61
C ASP A 35 -9.65 -3.41 4.54
N CYS A 36 -9.51 -4.71 4.29
CA CYS A 36 -10.23 -5.74 5.03
C CYS A 36 -9.47 -6.33 6.22
N LYS A 37 -8.20 -5.93 6.38
CA LYS A 37 -7.29 -6.35 7.45
C LYS A 37 -7.04 -7.87 7.53
N ARG A 38 -7.46 -8.65 6.52
CA ARG A 38 -7.04 -10.06 6.34
C ARG A 38 -5.54 -10.14 6.09
N ASN A 39 -4.91 -11.20 6.58
CA ASN A 39 -3.47 -11.42 6.43
C ASN A 39 -3.07 -11.71 4.98
N ASP A 40 -1.76 -11.63 4.72
CA ASP A 40 -1.09 -11.99 3.46
C ASP A 40 -1.67 -11.33 2.20
N PRO A 41 -1.67 -9.98 2.12
CA PRO A 41 -1.97 -9.29 0.88
C PRO A 41 -0.92 -9.63 -0.20
N ARG A 42 -1.39 -10.15 -1.33
CA ARG A 42 -0.56 -10.49 -2.52
C ARG A 42 -0.71 -9.50 -3.67
N TRP A 43 -1.44 -8.42 -3.43
CA TRP A 43 -1.79 -7.42 -4.43
C TRP A 43 -1.49 -6.03 -3.85
N ALA A 44 -1.34 -5.04 -4.72
CA ALA A 44 -1.08 -3.68 -4.33
C ALA A 44 -1.76 -2.68 -5.26
N SER A 45 -2.18 -1.54 -4.72
CA SER A 45 -2.47 -0.36 -5.51
C SER A 45 -1.26 0.55 -5.44
N TRP A 46 -0.50 0.61 -6.53
CA TRP A 46 0.84 1.21 -6.51
C TRP A 46 0.79 2.73 -6.48
N ASN A 47 -0.25 3.37 -7.02
CA ASN A 47 -0.40 4.83 -6.94
C ASN A 47 -0.88 5.28 -5.57
N LEU A 48 -1.66 4.44 -4.87
CA LEU A 48 -2.12 4.70 -3.50
C LEU A 48 -1.10 4.26 -2.44
N GLY A 49 -0.09 3.47 -2.81
CA GLY A 49 0.97 3.01 -1.92
C GLY A 49 0.53 1.94 -0.92
N ILE A 50 -0.48 1.13 -1.26
CA ILE A 50 -1.09 0.15 -0.33
C ILE A 50 -0.99 -1.29 -0.81
N PHE A 51 -0.87 -2.22 0.15
CA PHE A 51 -0.98 -3.66 -0.03
C PHE A 51 -2.38 -4.15 0.34
N ILE A 52 -3.01 -4.88 -0.58
CA ILE A 52 -4.39 -5.34 -0.50
C ILE A 52 -4.51 -6.83 -0.85
N CYS A 53 -5.59 -7.48 -0.41
CA CYS A 53 -5.87 -8.86 -0.79
C CYS A 53 -6.54 -8.94 -2.16
N ILE A 54 -6.61 -10.14 -2.73
CA ILE A 54 -7.24 -10.38 -4.04
C ILE A 54 -8.69 -9.86 -4.10
N ARG A 55 -9.49 -10.05 -3.05
CA ARG A 55 -10.88 -9.59 -3.02
C ARG A 55 -10.99 -8.06 -3.07
N CYS A 56 -10.21 -7.35 -2.26
CA CYS A 56 -10.19 -5.89 -2.25
C CYS A 56 -9.64 -5.33 -3.57
N SER A 57 -8.66 -6.01 -4.17
CA SER A 57 -8.12 -5.65 -5.48
C SER A 57 -9.21 -5.62 -6.57
N GLY A 58 -10.22 -6.49 -6.50
CA GLY A 58 -11.37 -6.48 -7.41
C GLY A 58 -12.16 -5.17 -7.33
N VAL A 59 -12.45 -4.68 -6.12
CA VAL A 59 -13.14 -3.39 -5.92
C VAL A 59 -12.25 -2.22 -6.36
N HIS A 60 -10.96 -2.28 -6.08
CA HIS A 60 -10.02 -1.28 -6.56
C HIS A 60 -9.97 -1.20 -8.09
N ARG A 61 -10.10 -2.32 -8.80
CA ARG A 61 -10.19 -2.34 -10.26
C ARG A 61 -11.49 -1.70 -10.76
N SER A 62 -12.63 -1.93 -10.08
CA SER A 62 -13.93 -1.36 -10.48
C SER A 62 -14.05 0.15 -10.24
N MET A 63 -13.18 0.76 -9.42
CA MET A 63 -13.11 2.23 -9.27
C MET A 63 -12.39 2.92 -10.45
N GLY A 64 -11.67 2.18 -11.28
CA GLY A 64 -10.95 2.72 -12.44
C GLY A 64 -9.54 3.25 -12.14
N THR A 65 -8.72 3.34 -13.18
CA THR A 65 -7.28 3.64 -13.10
C THR A 65 -6.93 5.08 -12.76
N HIS A 66 -7.90 5.99 -12.85
CA HIS A 66 -7.79 7.36 -12.38
C HIS A 66 -7.82 7.45 -10.84
N ILE A 67 -8.37 6.43 -10.16
CA ILE A 67 -8.40 6.33 -8.69
C ILE A 67 -7.33 5.34 -8.21
N SER A 68 -7.35 4.11 -8.74
CA SER A 68 -6.51 3.02 -8.23
C SER A 68 -5.90 2.18 -9.36
N LYS A 69 -4.58 2.00 -9.30
CA LYS A 69 -3.78 1.25 -10.27
C LYS A 69 -3.23 0.00 -9.60
N VAL A 70 -3.89 -1.12 -9.89
CA VAL A 70 -3.70 -2.39 -9.18
C VAL A 70 -2.71 -3.30 -9.91
N LYS A 71 -1.78 -3.90 -9.16
CA LYS A 71 -0.86 -4.95 -9.63
C LYS A 71 -0.73 -6.09 -8.61
N SER A 72 -0.53 -7.30 -9.11
CA SER A 72 -0.07 -8.45 -8.35
C SER A 72 1.40 -8.28 -7.96
N ILE A 73 1.75 -8.68 -6.75
CA ILE A 73 3.13 -8.64 -6.25
C ILE A 73 4.01 -9.67 -6.98
N ASP A 74 3.42 -10.84 -7.27
CA ASP A 74 4.15 -12.00 -7.77
C ASP A 74 4.00 -12.18 -9.29
N LEU A 75 2.93 -11.67 -9.90
CA LEU A 75 2.56 -11.98 -11.30
C LEU A 75 2.75 -10.82 -12.28
N ASP A 76 2.78 -9.58 -11.82
CA ASP A 76 2.91 -8.40 -12.69
C ASP A 76 4.33 -7.87 -12.74
N THR A 77 4.69 -7.24 -13.86
CA THR A 77 5.97 -6.52 -13.99
C THR A 77 5.89 -5.15 -13.33
N TRP A 78 6.91 -4.77 -12.56
CA TRP A 78 6.97 -3.48 -11.86
C TRP A 78 8.06 -2.58 -12.43
N THR A 79 7.82 -1.27 -12.43
CA THR A 79 8.84 -0.26 -12.77
C THR A 79 9.56 0.23 -11.51
N PRO A 80 10.78 0.79 -11.61
CA PRO A 80 11.49 1.33 -10.45
C PRO A 80 10.68 2.39 -9.70
N GLU A 81 10.02 3.32 -10.41
CA GLU A 81 9.16 4.35 -9.82
C GLU A 81 8.02 3.75 -8.98
N GLN A 82 7.39 2.68 -9.46
CA GLN A 82 6.31 2.01 -8.72
C GLN A 82 6.83 1.36 -7.45
N ILE A 83 8.03 0.77 -7.50
CA ILE A 83 8.70 0.20 -6.33
C ILE A 83 9.04 1.28 -5.31
N GLU A 84 9.58 2.41 -5.76
CA GLU A 84 9.89 3.54 -4.88
C GLU A 84 8.63 4.09 -4.20
N ASN A 85 7.51 4.22 -4.92
CA ASN A 85 6.27 4.67 -4.29
C ASN A 85 5.78 3.68 -3.21
N MET A 86 5.89 2.37 -3.45
CA MET A 86 5.55 1.35 -2.45
C MET A 86 6.46 1.39 -1.22
N LYS A 87 7.76 1.72 -1.38
CA LYS A 87 8.70 1.89 -0.26
C LYS A 87 8.36 3.13 0.58
N LYS A 88 8.03 4.25 -0.07
CA LYS A 88 7.77 5.52 0.61
C LYS A 88 6.50 5.47 1.45
N TRP A 89 5.46 4.84 0.93
CA TRP A 89 4.13 4.74 1.57
C TRP A 89 4.01 3.54 2.51
N GLY A 90 3.57 2.40 1.97
CA GLY A 90 3.09 1.28 2.77
C GLY A 90 1.76 1.58 3.48
N ASN A 91 1.16 0.52 4.03
CA ASN A 91 -0.17 0.59 4.65
C ASN A 91 -0.20 1.50 5.89
N TYR A 92 0.91 1.60 6.61
CA TYR A 92 1.00 2.43 7.80
C TYR A 92 0.75 3.92 7.47
N LYS A 93 1.58 4.50 6.61
CA LYS A 93 1.46 5.90 6.19
C LYS A 93 0.19 6.14 5.39
N ALA A 94 -0.21 5.17 4.57
CA ALA A 94 -1.47 5.25 3.86
C ALA A 94 -2.67 5.38 4.82
N ASN A 95 -2.69 4.66 5.95
CA ASN A 95 -3.77 4.80 6.93
C ASN A 95 -3.73 6.14 7.67
N LEU A 96 -2.55 6.72 7.92
CA LEU A 96 -2.45 8.08 8.49
C LEU A 96 -3.14 9.14 7.64
N TYR A 97 -3.24 8.92 6.33
CA TYR A 97 -3.94 9.80 5.39
C TYR A 97 -5.38 9.34 5.12
N TRP A 98 -5.56 8.14 4.59
CA TRP A 98 -6.85 7.61 4.12
C TRP A 98 -7.82 7.21 5.23
N GLU A 99 -7.34 7.06 6.47
CA GLU A 99 -8.15 6.72 7.65
C GLU A 99 -7.98 7.80 8.76
N ALA A 100 -7.53 9.01 8.42
CA ALA A 100 -7.12 10.05 9.36
C ALA A 100 -8.22 10.51 10.33
N THR A 101 -9.49 10.49 9.89
CA THR A 101 -10.67 10.87 10.69
C THR A 101 -11.63 9.69 10.89
N LEU A 102 -11.16 8.45 10.64
CA LEU A 102 -11.99 7.26 10.76
C LEU A 102 -12.42 7.03 12.21
N THR A 103 -13.73 7.00 12.43
CA THR A 103 -14.34 6.61 13.72
C THR A 103 -14.90 5.19 13.67
N GLU A 104 -15.64 4.87 12.61
CA GLU A 104 -16.30 3.58 12.42
C GLU A 104 -16.12 3.05 11.01
N ARG A 105 -16.01 1.72 10.91
CA ARG A 105 -15.81 1.02 9.65
C ARG A 105 -17.14 0.46 9.15
N ASP A 106 -17.41 0.67 7.86
CA ASP A 106 -18.56 0.06 7.19
C ASP A 106 -18.37 -1.46 7.02
N ASN A 107 -19.38 -2.24 7.40
CA ASN A 107 -19.39 -3.70 7.26
C ASN A 107 -19.50 -4.14 5.80
N ASN A 108 -20.11 -3.32 4.94
CA ASN A 108 -20.11 -3.54 3.50
C ASN A 108 -18.74 -3.14 2.93
N PHE A 109 -17.94 -4.15 2.60
CA PHE A 109 -16.55 -3.93 2.17
C PHE A 109 -16.40 -3.14 0.86
N GLU A 110 -17.35 -3.21 -0.07
CA GLU A 110 -17.27 -2.45 -1.31
C GLU A 110 -17.51 -0.96 -1.03
N ARG A 111 -18.59 -0.66 -0.30
CA ARG A 111 -18.89 0.70 0.14
C ARG A 111 -17.79 1.28 1.00
N TRP A 112 -17.18 0.47 1.87
CA TRP A 112 -16.01 0.83 2.67
C TRP A 112 -14.86 1.34 1.79
N ILE A 113 -14.46 0.56 0.79
CA ILE A 113 -13.33 0.89 -0.10
C ILE A 113 -13.63 2.15 -0.92
N ARG A 114 -14.83 2.27 -1.49
CA ARG A 114 -15.24 3.46 -2.26
C ARG A 114 -15.28 4.71 -1.37
N SER A 115 -15.85 4.61 -0.17
CA SER A 115 -15.85 5.71 0.82
C SER A 115 -14.44 6.19 1.13
N LYS A 116 -13.49 5.27 1.24
CA LYS A 116 -12.10 5.58 1.56
C LYS A 116 -11.37 6.28 0.41
N TYR A 117 -11.45 5.76 -0.82
CA TYR A 117 -10.58 6.22 -1.92
C TYR A 117 -11.28 7.03 -3.02
N GLU A 118 -12.53 6.71 -3.33
CA GLU A 118 -13.33 7.42 -4.34
C GLU A 118 -13.93 8.70 -3.75
N PHE A 119 -14.53 8.60 -2.58
CA PHE A 119 -15.17 9.74 -1.90
C PHE A 119 -14.26 10.45 -0.88
N LYS A 120 -13.05 9.92 -0.62
CA LYS A 120 -12.08 10.47 0.32
C LYS A 120 -12.67 10.82 1.70
N ARG A 121 -13.64 10.05 2.19
CA ARG A 121 -14.49 10.43 3.33
C ARG A 121 -13.73 10.66 4.65
N PHE A 122 -12.57 10.03 4.80
CA PHE A 122 -11.83 9.99 6.06
C PHE A 122 -10.50 10.75 6.04
N VAL A 123 -10.24 11.54 4.99
CA VAL A 123 -9.03 12.38 4.91
C VAL A 123 -9.27 13.71 5.63
N LYS A 124 -8.20 14.32 6.18
CA LYS A 124 -8.25 15.67 6.75
C LYS A 124 -8.23 16.78 5.68
N SER A 125 -7.53 16.53 4.58
CA SER A 125 -7.46 17.40 3.40
C SER A 125 -7.42 16.55 2.12
N ASN A 126 -7.91 17.11 1.02
CA ASN A 126 -7.83 16.49 -0.30
C ASN A 126 -6.41 16.45 -0.87
N ASP A 127 -5.50 17.23 -0.31
CA ASP A 127 -4.08 17.23 -0.66
C ASP A 127 -3.43 15.96 -0.14
N ILE A 128 -2.83 15.20 -1.05
CA ILE A 128 -2.08 13.99 -0.69
C ILE A 128 -0.73 14.48 -0.12
N PRO A 129 -0.40 14.14 1.14
CA PRO A 129 0.85 14.57 1.75
C PRO A 129 2.04 13.87 1.08
N ASP A 130 3.22 14.49 1.18
CA ASP A 130 4.46 13.81 0.85
C ASP A 130 4.70 12.69 1.89
N PRO A 131 4.78 11.41 1.49
CA PRO A 131 5.01 10.30 2.42
C PRO A 131 6.32 10.42 3.20
N ASP A 132 7.32 11.16 2.73
CA ASP A 132 8.58 11.35 3.44
C ASP A 132 8.42 12.30 4.65
N THR A 133 7.33 13.07 4.71
CA THR A 133 6.98 13.94 5.86
C THR A 133 6.20 13.21 6.95
N LEU A 134 5.64 12.03 6.65
CA LEU A 134 4.84 11.24 7.59
C LEU A 134 5.75 10.40 8.51
N PRO A 135 5.37 10.20 9.79
CA PRO A 135 6.17 9.42 10.71
C PRO A 135 6.30 7.96 10.23
N ASN A 136 7.43 7.34 10.56
CA ASN A 136 7.65 5.91 10.28
C ASN A 136 7.09 5.04 11.42
N GLU A 137 6.57 3.86 11.08
CA GLU A 137 5.93 2.92 12.01
C GLU A 137 6.83 2.55 13.21
N VAL A 138 8.14 2.50 13.00
CA VAL A 138 9.14 2.09 14.01
C VAL A 138 9.36 3.17 15.08
N ASN A 139 9.32 4.45 14.72
CA ASN A 139 9.58 5.56 15.64
C ASN A 139 8.43 5.73 16.66
N LEU A 140 7.18 5.51 16.23
CA LEU A 140 6.02 5.62 17.13
C LEU A 140 5.95 4.50 18.17
N ARG A 141 6.38 3.28 17.83
CA ARG A 141 6.49 2.20 18.82
C ARG A 141 7.52 2.56 19.90
N TYR A 142 8.71 3.03 19.50
CA TYR A 142 9.77 3.38 20.46
C TYR A 142 9.38 4.56 21.37
N ILE A 143 8.72 5.59 20.83
CA ILE A 143 8.20 6.73 21.61
C ILE A 143 7.13 6.28 22.61
N ILE A 144 6.19 5.42 22.19
CA ILE A 144 5.19 4.86 23.11
C ILE A 144 5.86 4.01 24.20
N TYR A 145 6.79 3.13 23.84
CA TYR A 145 7.53 2.34 24.83
C TYR A 145 8.28 3.22 25.85
N LEU A 146 8.90 4.32 25.43
CA LEU A 146 9.58 5.25 26.36
C LEU A 146 8.60 6.03 27.26
N LEU A 147 7.42 6.41 26.76
CA LEU A 147 6.41 7.11 27.55
C LEU A 147 5.73 6.22 28.60
N PHE A 148 5.67 4.90 28.40
CA PHE A 148 5.07 3.94 29.35
C PHE A 148 6.07 3.31 30.33
N PHE A 149 7.38 3.45 30.13
CA PHE A 149 8.42 2.91 31.04
C PHE A 149 9.08 3.96 31.94
N TYR A 150 8.74 5.26 31.78
CA TYR A 150 9.23 6.38 32.61
C TYR A 150 8.15 6.99 33.53
N ILE A 151 7.05 6.27 33.76
CA ILE A 151 6.04 6.51 34.81
C ILE A 151 5.89 5.20 35.58
#